data_AF-X1KTQ7-F1
#
_entry.id   AF-X1KTQ7-F1
#
_cell.length_a   1.000
_cell.length_b   1.000
_cell.length_c   1.000
_cell.angle_alpha   90.00
_cell.angle_beta   90.00
_cell.angle_gamma   90.00
#
_symmetry.space_group_name_H-M   'P 1'
#
loop_
_entity.id
_entity.type
_entity.pdbx_description
1 polymer ?
#
loop_
_entity_poly.entity_id
_entity_poly.type
_entity_poly.pdbx_seq_one_letter_code
_entity_poly.pdbx_strand_id
1 'polypeptide(L)'
;LYPTTIAALYWRRATKWGAISSVIAGETVAVLLIYKILPGFLLIGSLPILPSLIVATSTLVVVSYLTTPPSPKRIAKFFDLFDSVFQSSDETN
;
A
#
# COMPACT_ATOMS: atom_id res chain seq x y z
N LEU A 1 3.64 5.89 1.08
CA LEU A 1 3.10 5.69 -0.29
C LEU A 1 3.56 4.37 -0.95
N TYR A 2 4.84 4.01 -0.87
CA TYR A 2 5.42 2.82 -1.52
C TYR A 2 4.66 1.47 -1.37
N PRO A 3 4.19 1.04 -0.18
CA PRO A 3 3.51 -0.25 -0.06
C PRO A 3 2.14 -0.22 -0.73
N THR A 4 1.46 0.93 -0.68
CA THR A 4 0.15 1.12 -1.30
C THR A 4 0.23 1.08 -2.82
N THR A 5 1.26 1.67 -3.42
CA THR A 5 1.44 1.66 -4.88
C THR A 5 1.75 0.25 -5.39
N ILE A 6 2.63 -0.48 -4.71
CA ILE A 6 2.97 -1.87 -5.07
C ILE A 6 1.72 -2.76 -4.94
N ALA A 7 0.99 -2.64 -3.83
CA ALA A 7 -0.25 -3.38 -3.64
C ALA A 7 -1.32 -3.04 -4.68
N ALA A 8 -1.48 -1.76 -5.04
CA ALA A 8 -2.47 -1.35 -6.02
C ALA A 8 -2.21 -1.96 -7.41
N LEU A 9 -0.94 -2.12 -7.80
CA LEU A 9 -0.56 -2.66 -9.10
C LEU A 9 -0.57 -4.19 -9.15
N TYR A 10 -0.06 -4.84 -8.11
CA TYR A 10 0.20 -6.28 -8.15
C TYR A 10 -0.77 -7.11 -7.29
N TRP A 11 -1.57 -6.47 -6.43
CA TRP A 11 -2.44 -7.19 -5.48
C TRP A 11 -3.92 -6.93 -5.74
N ARG A 12 -4.59 -7.94 -6.29
CA ARG A 12 -6.03 -7.92 -6.62
C ARG A 12 -6.96 -7.63 -5.43
N ARG A 13 -6.48 -7.85 -4.20
CA ARG A 13 -7.26 -7.62 -2.97
C ARG A 13 -7.05 -6.21 -2.38
N ALA A 14 -6.18 -5.38 -2.95
CA ALA A 14 -5.98 -4.03 -2.46
C ALA A 14 -7.28 -3.21 -2.55
N THR A 15 -7.75 -2.73 -1.40
CA THR A 15 -9.01 -1.97 -1.32
C THR A 15 -8.73 -0.47 -1.23
N LYS A 16 -9.70 0.36 -1.69
CA LYS A 16 -9.62 1.82 -1.54
C LYS A 16 -9.43 2.23 -0.07
N TRP A 17 -10.19 1.61 0.83
CA TRP A 17 -10.12 1.90 2.26
C TRP A 17 -8.81 1.41 2.89
N GLY A 18 -8.30 0.26 2.47
CA GLY A 18 -6.97 -0.22 2.83
C GLY A 18 -5.87 0.76 2.42
N ALA A 19 -5.94 1.28 1.20
CA ALA A 19 -4.98 2.25 0.67
C ALA A 19 -5.00 3.58 1.42
N ILE A 20 -6.18 4.11 1.75
CA ILE A 20 -6.31 5.39 2.48
C ILE A 20 -5.83 5.22 3.93
N SER A 21 -6.30 4.18 4.61
CA SER A 21 -5.95 3.92 6.00
C SER A 21 -4.45 3.68 6.20
N SER A 22 -3.79 2.98 5.26
CA SER A 22 -2.35 2.72 5.34
C SER A 22 -1.51 3.98 5.22
N VAL A 23 -1.89 4.91 4.33
CA VAL A 23 -1.19 6.20 4.17
C VAL A 23 -1.33 7.01 5.45
N ILE A 24 -2.55 7.17 5.96
CA ILE A 24 -2.80 7.94 7.18
C ILE A 24 -2.04 7.32 8.37
N ALA A 25 -2.09 6.00 8.54
CA ALA A 25 -1.40 5.31 9.63
C ALA A 25 0.12 5.44 9.55
N GLY A 26 0.71 5.24 8.36
CA GLY A 26 2.15 5.39 8.14
C GLY A 26 2.64 6.80 8.45
N GLU A 27 2.00 7.81 7.87
CA GLU A 27 2.36 9.22 8.08
C GLU A 27 2.18 9.63 9.56
N THR A 28 1.11 9.19 10.21
CA THR A 28 0.87 9.46 11.63
C THR A 28 2.00 8.90 12.50
N VAL A 29 2.42 7.65 12.27
CA VAL A 29 3.53 7.03 13.03
C VAL A 29 4.85 7.75 12.78
N ALA A 30 5.14 8.13 11.53
CA ALA A 30 6.34 8.88 11.19
C ALA A 30 6.40 10.22 11.94
N VAL A 31 5.30 10.99 11.91
CA VAL A 31 5.17 12.28 12.62
C VAL A 31 5.36 12.09 14.12
N LEU A 32 4.67 11.13 14.73
CA LEU A 32 4.76 10.88 16.17
C LEU A 32 6.18 10.51 16.64
N LEU A 33 6.94 9.77 15.81
CA LEU A 33 8.33 9.41 16.09
C LEU A 33 9.28 10.60 15.89
N ILE A 34 9.07 11.41 14.85
CA ILE A 34 9.88 12.62 14.58
C ILE A 34 9.77 13.63 15.72
N TYR A 35 8.55 13.88 16.21
CA TYR A 35 8.31 14.80 17.33
C TYR A 35 8.56 14.16 18.71
N LYS A 36 9.09 12.93 18.77
CA LYS A 36 9.38 12.19 20.01
C LYS A 36 8.18 12.06 20.96
N ILE A 37 6.97 12.08 20.41
CA ILE A 37 5.72 11.82 21.15
C ILE A 37 5.64 10.33 21.45
N LEU A 38 6.06 9.50 20.50
CA LEU A 38 6.23 8.06 20.69
C LEU A 38 7.62 7.73 21.27
N PRO A 39 7.72 6.70 22.13
CA PRO A 39 8.97 6.35 22.78
C PRO A 39 10.01 5.86 21.77
N GLY A 40 11.27 6.29 21.96
CA GLY A 40 12.36 6.04 21.03
C GLY A 40 12.71 4.56 20.81
N PHE A 41 12.34 3.64 21.72
CA PHE A 41 12.54 2.20 21.48
C PHE A 41 11.78 1.68 20.25
N LEU A 42 10.69 2.36 19.86
CA LEU A 42 9.91 2.03 18.66
C LEU A 42 10.66 2.32 17.35
N LEU A 43 11.77 3.06 17.42
CA LEU A 43 12.68 3.21 16.29
C LEU A 43 13.42 1.90 15.98
N ILE A 44 13.54 0.96 16.93
CA ILE A 44 14.26 -0.31 16.76
C ILE A 44 15.69 -0.06 16.22
N GLY A 45 16.34 1.02 16.68
CA GLY A 45 17.66 1.43 16.20
C GLY A 45 17.71 1.97 14.75
N SER A 46 16.55 2.22 14.13
CA SER A 46 16.42 2.67 12.74
C SER A 46 15.84 4.08 12.63
N LEU A 47 15.82 4.63 11.40
CA LEU A 47 15.13 5.88 11.12
C LEU A 47 13.60 5.70 11.22
N PRO A 48 12.83 6.74 11.55
CA PRO A 48 11.35 6.69 11.65
C PRO A 48 10.64 6.12 10.41
N ILE A 49 11.31 6.12 9.26
CA ILE A 49 10.80 5.60 7.99
C ILE A 49 10.54 4.08 8.03
N LEU A 50 11.37 3.31 8.71
CA LEU A 50 11.24 1.86 8.76
C LEU A 50 10.03 1.40 9.60
N PRO A 51 9.85 1.85 10.86
CA PRO A 51 8.67 1.49 11.65
C PRO A 51 7.37 2.03 11.04
N SER A 52 7.38 3.24 10.45
CA SER A 52 6.19 3.78 9.77
C SER A 52 5.82 2.97 8.52
N LEU A 53 6.81 2.48 7.77
CA LEU A 53 6.58 1.59 6.63
C LEU A 53 5.96 0.25 7.04
N ILE A 54 6.43 -0.33 8.15
CA ILE A 54 5.88 -1.57 8.70
C ILE A 54 4.40 -1.36 9.07
N VAL A 55 4.10 -0.30 9.83
CA VAL A 55 2.72 0.01 10.24
C VAL A 55 1.82 0.28 9.04
N ALA A 56 2.28 1.04 8.05
CA ALA A 56 1.53 1.30 6.83
C ALA A 56 1.20 -0.01 6.09
N THR A 57 2.19 -0.89 5.93
CA THR A 57 2.02 -2.17 5.22
C THR A 57 1.05 -3.09 5.98
N SER A 58 1.22 -3.24 7.29
CA SER A 58 0.30 -4.03 8.12
C SER A 58 -1.13 -3.49 8.06
N THR A 59 -1.31 -2.16 8.15
CA THR A 59 -2.62 -1.52 8.06
C THR A 59 -3.27 -1.76 6.70
N LEU A 60 -2.50 -1.63 5.61
CA LEU A 60 -2.97 -1.90 4.26
C LEU A 60 -3.52 -3.32 4.12
N VAL A 61 -2.77 -4.30 4.62
CA VAL A 61 -3.16 -5.71 4.59
C VAL A 61 -4.41 -5.88 5.44
N VAL A 62 -4.37 -5.57 6.74
CA VAL A 62 -5.48 -5.79 7.67
C VAL A 62 -6.77 -5.13 7.18
N VAL A 63 -6.74 -3.85 6.81
CA VAL A 63 -7.95 -3.14 6.37
C VAL A 63 -8.44 -3.65 5.02
N SER A 64 -7.56 -4.07 4.10
CA SER A 64 -8.00 -4.75 2.88
C SER A 64 -8.61 -6.13 3.14
N TYR A 65 -8.28 -6.75 4.27
CA TYR A 65 -8.92 -7.98 4.73
C TYR A 65 -10.29 -7.74 5.38
N LEU A 66 -10.43 -6.64 6.11
CA LEU A 66 -11.66 -6.28 6.84
C LEU A 66 -12.71 -5.56 5.99
N THR A 67 -12.33 -5.01 4.83
CA THR A 67 -13.24 -4.24 3.97
C THR A 67 -13.71 -5.04 2.76
N THR A 68 -14.82 -4.61 2.16
CA THR A 68 -15.41 -5.27 1.00
C THR A 68 -14.41 -5.32 -0.16
N PRO A 69 -14.16 -6.50 -0.74
CA PRO A 69 -13.22 -6.63 -1.84
C PRO A 69 -13.69 -5.82 -3.06
N PRO A 70 -12.77 -5.39 -3.93
CA PRO A 70 -13.13 -4.70 -5.17
C PRO A 70 -13.94 -5.64 -6.08
N SER A 71 -14.81 -5.08 -6.92
CA SER A 71 -15.64 -5.91 -7.80
C SER A 71 -14.77 -6.70 -8.80
N PRO A 72 -15.05 -8.00 -9.03
CA PRO A 72 -14.24 -8.84 -9.93
C PRO A 72 -14.14 -8.25 -11.34
N LYS A 73 -15.22 -7.64 -11.84
CA LYS A 73 -15.24 -6.96 -13.15
C LYS A 73 -14.26 -5.79 -13.22
N ARG A 74 -14.12 -5.00 -12.15
CA ARG A 74 -13.19 -3.87 -12.10
C ARG A 74 -11.74 -4.35 -12.07
N ILE A 75 -11.48 -5.40 -11.29
CA ILE A 75 -10.16 -6.04 -11.22
C ILE A 75 -9.79 -6.58 -12.60
N ALA A 76 -10.62 -7.44 -13.19
CA ALA A 76 -10.37 -8.02 -14.52
C ALA A 76 -10.07 -6.92 -15.55
N LYS A 77 -10.96 -5.92 -15.70
CA LYS A 77 -10.75 -4.81 -16.64
C LYS A 77 -9.41 -4.09 -16.46
N PHE A 78 -8.95 -3.90 -15.22
CA PHE A 78 -7.67 -3.23 -14.96
C PHE A 78 -6.48 -4.09 -15.41
N PHE A 79 -6.48 -5.38 -15.05
CA PHE A 79 -5.40 -6.30 -15.42
C PHE A 79 -5.41 -6.63 -16.91
N ASP A 80 -6.57 -6.85 -17.51
CA ASP A 80 -6.71 -7.11 -18.95
C ASP A 80 -6.20 -5.92 -19.77
N LEU A 81 -6.51 -4.69 -19.35
CA LEU A 81 -5.99 -3.48 -19.97
C LEU A 81 -4.47 -3.38 -19.82
N PHE A 82 -3.96 -3.65 -18.61
CA PHE A 82 -2.53 -3.63 -18.35
C PHE A 82 -1.81 -4.60 -19.29
N ASP A 83 -2.25 -5.85 -19.36
CA ASP A 83 -1.67 -6.89 -20.21
C ASP A 83 -1.71 -6.48 -21.69
N SER A 84 -2.81 -5.90 -22.17
CA SER A 84 -2.93 -5.45 -23.56
C SER A 84 -1.92 -4.35 -23.96
N VAL A 85 -1.58 -3.45 -23.04
CA VAL A 85 -0.62 -2.37 -23.31
C VAL A 85 0.78 -2.95 -23.46
N PHE A 86 1.19 -3.85 -22.57
CA PHE A 86 2.54 -4.45 -22.63
C PHE A 86 2.69 -5.47 -23.77
N GLN A 87 1.63 -6.16 -24.17
CA GLN A 87 1.68 -7.02 -25.35
C GLN A 87 1.86 -6.22 -26.65
N SER A 88 1.19 -5.07 -26.78
CA SER A 88 1.32 -4.22 -27.98
C SER A 88 2.72 -3.65 -28.18
N SER A 89 3.49 -3.43 -27.10
CA SER A 89 4.87 -2.94 -27.20
C SER A 89 5.87 -4.00 -27.69
N ASP A 90 5.58 -5.28 -27.43
CA ASP A 90 6.43 -6.40 -27.84
C ASP A 90 6.21 -6.76 -29.32
N GLU A 91 5.03 -6.51 -29.88
CA GLU A 91 4.71 -6.74 -31.30
C GLU A 91 5.26 -5.66 -32.25
N THR A 92 5.61 -4.47 -31.72
CA THR A 92 6.11 -3.33 -32.52
C THR A 92 7.65 -3.19 -32.56
N ASN A 93 8.39 -4.08 -31.89
CA ASN A 93 9.86 -4.16 -31.93
C ASN A 93 10.33 -5.36 -32.74
#